data_AF-A0A2D4MIS0-F1
#
_entry.id   AF-A0A2D4MIS0-F1
#
_cell.length_a   1.000
_cell.length_b   1.000
_cell.length_c   1.000
_cell.angle_alpha   90.00
_cell.angle_beta   90.00
_cell.angle_gamma   90.00
#
_symmetry.space_group_name_H-M   'P 1'
#
loop_
_entity.id
_entity.type
_entity.pdbx_description
1 polymer ?
#
loop_
_entity_poly.entity_id
_entity_poly.type
_entity_poly.pdbx_seq_one_letter_code
_entity_poly.pdbx_strand_id
1 'polypeptide(L)'
;PAVTSNFPSLSTFEEIQFFNGPNYHKGIDWYMEFFPIPSNASTDFMFEKSANYFDTEVVPKRSAALLPQAKIIAVLINPADRAYSWYQHQRAHNDPVALNYTFYQTISAGPQAPQELHNLQSRCLNPGLYSTHLERWLMYFPPGQILIVDGQELRHSPSSIMDNIQRFLGITPPLNYTQAL
;
A
#
# COMPACT_ATOMS: atom_id res chain seq x y z
N PRO A 1 -19.71 10.38 -0.23
CA PRO A 1 -18.56 10.77 0.62
C PRO A 1 -17.64 11.74 -0.13
N ALA A 2 -17.12 12.76 0.55
CA ALA A 2 -16.12 13.65 0.01
C ALA A 2 -14.72 13.00 0.06
N VAL A 3 -14.63 11.71 -0.28
CA VAL A 3 -13.37 10.97 -0.38
C VAL A 3 -13.28 10.44 -1.81
N THR A 4 -12.28 10.89 -2.55
CA THR A 4 -12.12 10.62 -3.97
C THR A 4 -10.77 9.95 -4.22
N SER A 5 -10.79 8.82 -4.93
CA SER A 5 -9.57 8.16 -5.39
C SER A 5 -8.97 8.93 -6.56
N ASN A 6 -7.66 8.76 -6.76
CA ASN A 6 -6.98 9.19 -7.98
C ASN A 6 -7.64 8.63 -9.26
N PHE A 7 -7.44 9.34 -10.38
CA PHE A 7 -7.71 8.81 -11.71
C PHE A 7 -6.81 7.61 -12.01
N PRO A 8 -7.28 6.63 -12.79
CA PRO A 8 -6.49 5.44 -13.10
C PRO A 8 -5.31 5.75 -14.01
N SER A 9 -4.20 5.03 -13.80
CA SER A 9 -3.02 4.98 -14.65
C SER A 9 -3.17 3.91 -15.73
N LEU A 10 -2.77 4.23 -16.96
CA LEU A 10 -2.72 3.25 -18.06
C LEU A 10 -1.72 2.12 -17.81
N SER A 11 -0.71 2.36 -16.97
CA SER A 11 0.40 1.42 -16.74
C SER A 11 0.29 0.65 -15.42
N THR A 12 -0.36 1.24 -14.42
CA THR A 12 -0.39 0.73 -13.04
C THR A 12 -1.81 0.64 -12.49
N PHE A 13 -2.81 0.75 -13.37
CA PHE A 13 -4.24 0.63 -13.07
C PHE A 13 -4.68 1.61 -11.96
N GLU A 14 -5.10 1.11 -10.80
CA GLU A 14 -5.51 1.96 -9.69
C GLU A 14 -4.35 2.64 -8.96
N GLU A 15 -3.12 2.12 -9.09
CA GLU A 15 -1.95 2.65 -8.39
C GLU A 15 -1.25 3.76 -9.17
N ILE A 16 -0.73 4.78 -8.47
CA ILE A 16 0.07 5.84 -9.12
C ILE A 16 1.55 5.45 -9.16
N GLN A 17 2.06 4.82 -8.09
CA GLN A 17 3.46 4.44 -7.94
C GLN A 17 4.42 5.62 -8.20
N PHE A 18 4.13 6.78 -7.62
CA PHE A 18 4.92 7.99 -7.77
C PHE A 18 6.18 7.96 -6.90
N PHE A 19 6.05 7.72 -5.60
CA PHE A 19 7.16 7.91 -4.65
C PHE A 19 8.23 6.80 -4.68
N ASN A 20 7.91 5.61 -5.18
CA ASN A 20 8.72 4.39 -5.04
C ASN A 20 9.74 4.18 -6.15
N GLY A 21 9.66 4.90 -7.27
CA GLY A 21 10.39 4.51 -8.47
C GLY A 21 10.66 5.64 -9.47
N PRO A 22 10.82 5.29 -10.76
CA PRO A 22 11.17 6.23 -11.82
C PRO A 22 10.13 7.35 -12.02
N ASN A 23 8.86 7.09 -11.73
CA ASN A 23 7.78 8.08 -11.84
C ASN A 23 8.03 9.33 -10.99
N TYR A 24 8.77 9.23 -9.88
CA TYR A 24 9.15 10.37 -9.06
C TYR A 24 9.89 11.46 -9.86
N HIS A 25 10.67 11.05 -10.86
CA HIS A 25 11.45 11.96 -11.71
C HIS A 25 10.61 12.67 -12.77
N LYS A 26 9.34 12.29 -12.96
CA LYS A 26 8.40 13.00 -13.85
C LYS A 26 7.89 14.31 -13.24
N GLY A 27 8.18 14.56 -11.97
CA GLY A 27 7.85 15.81 -11.29
C GLY A 27 6.47 15.82 -10.64
N ILE A 28 6.21 16.89 -9.89
CA ILE A 28 4.97 17.05 -9.12
C ILE A 28 3.78 17.27 -10.05
N ASP A 29 3.96 17.97 -11.18
CA ASP A 29 2.88 18.21 -12.15
C ASP A 29 2.31 16.88 -12.67
N TRP A 30 3.19 15.94 -13.02
CA TRP A 30 2.79 14.58 -13.42
C TRP A 30 2.01 13.85 -12.31
N TYR A 31 2.38 14.03 -11.05
CA TYR A 31 1.63 13.45 -9.92
C TYR A 31 0.25 14.07 -9.77
N MET A 32 0.15 15.39 -9.94
CA MET A 32 -1.09 16.14 -9.79
C MET A 32 -2.11 15.86 -10.90
N GLU A 33 -1.67 15.44 -12.08
CA GLU A 33 -2.56 14.99 -13.19
C GLU A 33 -3.48 13.83 -12.79
N PHE A 34 -3.10 13.05 -11.77
CA PHE A 34 -3.91 11.94 -11.27
C PHE A 34 -5.03 12.38 -10.32
N PHE A 35 -5.12 13.66 -9.97
CA PHE A 35 -6.12 14.17 -9.04
C PHE A 35 -7.03 15.20 -9.72
N PRO A 36 -8.33 15.20 -9.39
CA PRO A 36 -9.18 16.29 -9.82
C PRO A 36 -8.68 17.61 -9.22
N ILE A 37 -8.96 18.71 -9.92
CA ILE A 37 -8.73 20.05 -9.35
C ILE A 37 -9.59 20.15 -8.09
N PRO A 38 -9.00 20.43 -6.91
CA PRO A 38 -9.76 20.56 -5.68
C PRO A 38 -10.88 21.57 -5.88
N SER A 39 -12.10 21.20 -5.48
CA SER A 39 -13.17 22.18 -5.45
C SER A 39 -12.85 23.24 -4.38
N ASN A 40 -13.47 24.42 -4.46
CA ASN A 40 -13.32 25.44 -3.41
C ASN A 40 -13.97 25.01 -2.07
N ALA A 41 -14.52 23.79 -1.97
CA ALA A 41 -15.10 23.27 -0.73
C ALA A 41 -14.01 22.62 0.14
N SER A 42 -14.00 22.96 1.43
CA SER A 42 -13.00 22.51 2.41
C SER A 42 -13.17 21.04 2.86
N THR A 43 -13.94 20.24 2.14
CA THR A 43 -14.37 18.90 2.58
C THR A 43 -13.86 17.76 1.71
N ASP A 44 -13.21 18.04 0.59
CA ASP A 44 -12.75 17.01 -0.35
C ASP A 44 -11.43 16.39 0.11
N PHE A 45 -11.49 15.14 0.53
CA PHE A 45 -10.33 14.28 0.77
C PHE A 45 -9.99 13.53 -0.51
N MET A 46 -8.74 13.62 -0.95
CA MET A 46 -8.22 12.81 -2.04
C MET A 46 -7.24 11.79 -1.49
N PHE A 47 -7.20 10.61 -2.10
CA PHE A 47 -6.24 9.58 -1.75
C PHE A 47 -5.72 8.86 -2.98
N GLU A 48 -4.53 8.28 -2.83
CA GLU A 48 -4.03 7.25 -3.73
C GLU A 48 -3.69 5.99 -2.94
N LYS A 49 -3.60 4.87 -3.64
CA LYS A 49 -3.11 3.61 -3.08
C LYS A 49 -2.01 3.07 -3.98
N SER A 50 -0.85 2.79 -3.39
CA SER A 50 0.26 2.12 -4.06
C SER A 50 0.88 1.12 -3.08
N ALA A 51 0.65 -0.19 -3.28
CA ALA A 51 0.98 -1.21 -2.28
C ALA A 51 2.50 -1.32 -1.99
N ASN A 52 3.33 -0.96 -2.96
CA ASN A 52 4.79 -0.98 -2.86
C ASN A 52 5.39 0.21 -2.10
N TYR A 53 4.56 1.15 -1.61
CA TYR A 53 5.05 2.27 -0.81
C TYR A 53 5.56 1.84 0.56
N PHE A 54 4.88 0.87 1.18
CA PHE A 54 5.12 0.54 2.58
C PHE A 54 6.54 0.00 2.81
N ASP A 55 7.02 -0.88 1.94
CA ASP A 55 8.31 -1.56 2.06
C ASP A 55 9.48 -0.84 1.36
N THR A 56 9.20 0.10 0.46
CA THR A 56 10.22 0.85 -0.29
C THR A 56 10.87 1.95 0.58
N GLU A 57 12.19 1.84 0.77
CA GLU A 57 12.95 2.67 1.72
C GLU A 57 12.87 4.18 1.47
N VAL A 58 12.90 4.63 0.21
CA VAL A 58 12.90 6.07 -0.13
C VAL A 58 11.53 6.75 0.01
N VAL A 59 10.45 5.97 0.10
CA VAL A 59 9.08 6.48 0.02
C VAL A 59 8.73 7.38 1.20
N PRO A 60 8.92 6.98 2.49
CA PRO A 60 8.55 7.83 3.62
C PRO A 60 9.13 9.24 3.55
N LYS A 61 10.42 9.36 3.20
CA LYS A 61 11.11 10.64 3.05
C LYS A 61 10.52 11.49 1.94
N ARG A 62 10.30 10.90 0.75
CA ARG A 62 9.76 11.61 -0.41
C ARG A 62 8.32 12.04 -0.18
N SER A 63 7.51 11.17 0.42
CA SER A 63 6.11 11.46 0.77
C SER A 63 6.03 12.58 1.81
N ALA A 64 6.85 12.56 2.87
CA ALA A 64 6.85 13.63 3.86
C ALA A 64 7.38 14.96 3.32
N ALA A 65 8.32 14.94 2.38
CA ALA A 65 8.83 16.15 1.75
C ALA A 65 7.77 16.87 0.90
N LEU A 66 6.89 16.12 0.23
CA LEU A 66 5.82 16.69 -0.61
C LEU A 66 4.51 16.91 0.17
N LEU A 67 4.13 15.95 1.01
CA LEU A 67 2.84 15.86 1.70
C LEU A 67 3.05 15.65 3.22
N PRO A 68 3.63 16.62 3.95
CA PRO A 68 3.98 16.45 5.37
C PRO A 68 2.77 16.21 6.28
N GLN A 69 1.57 16.66 5.87
CA GLN A 69 0.33 16.50 6.63
C GLN A 69 -0.51 15.30 6.18
N ALA A 70 -0.01 14.48 5.23
CA ALA A 70 -0.74 13.31 4.76
C ALA A 70 -1.03 12.32 5.91
N LYS A 71 -2.18 11.66 5.80
CA LYS A 71 -2.54 10.53 6.63
C LYS A 71 -2.14 9.25 5.91
N ILE A 72 -1.36 8.40 6.58
CA ILE A 72 -0.86 7.13 6.06
C ILE A 72 -1.73 6.01 6.60
N ILE A 73 -2.24 5.15 5.72
CA ILE A 73 -3.03 3.97 6.11
C ILE A 73 -2.29 2.75 5.57
N ALA A 74 -1.95 1.81 6.47
CA ALA A 74 -1.33 0.54 6.11
C ALA A 74 -2.24 -0.62 6.53
N VAL A 75 -2.65 -1.44 5.56
CA VAL A 75 -3.45 -2.64 5.81
C VAL A 75 -2.51 -3.84 5.97
N LEU A 76 -2.50 -4.46 7.14
CA LEU A 76 -1.60 -5.58 7.46
C LEU A 76 -2.41 -6.86 7.67
N ILE A 77 -1.91 -7.98 7.14
CA ILE A 77 -2.39 -9.33 7.44
C ILE A 77 -1.24 -10.16 7.98
N ASN A 78 -1.49 -11.39 8.43
CA ASN A 78 -0.44 -12.32 8.84
C ASN A 78 0.68 -12.37 7.76
N PRO A 79 1.96 -12.15 8.13
CA PRO A 79 3.05 -12.06 7.16
C PRO A 79 3.24 -13.35 6.35
N ALA A 80 2.90 -14.52 6.90
CA ALA A 80 2.91 -15.78 6.16
C ALA A 80 1.85 -15.82 5.06
N ASP A 81 0.61 -15.40 5.38
CA ASP A 81 -0.48 -15.31 4.41
C ASP A 81 -0.18 -14.27 3.33
N ARG A 82 0.42 -13.14 3.71
CA ARG A 82 0.91 -12.11 2.79
C ARG A 82 1.95 -12.65 1.82
N ALA A 83 2.95 -13.37 2.34
CA ALA A 83 4.00 -13.99 1.54
C ALA A 83 3.42 -15.02 0.56
N TYR A 84 2.48 -15.85 1.03
CA TYR A 84 1.80 -16.84 0.20
C TYR A 84 0.92 -16.19 -0.88
N SER A 85 0.19 -15.12 -0.54
CA SER A 85 -0.61 -14.35 -1.48
C SER A 85 0.26 -13.73 -2.58
N TRP A 86 1.42 -13.18 -2.25
CA TRP A 86 2.37 -12.67 -3.25
C TRP A 86 2.89 -13.79 -4.16
N TYR A 87 3.25 -14.95 -3.61
CA TYR A 87 3.65 -16.10 -4.42
C TYR A 87 2.54 -16.54 -5.38
N GLN A 88 1.29 -16.62 -4.92
CA GLN A 88 0.15 -16.96 -5.79
C GLN A 88 -0.11 -15.89 -6.85
N HIS A 89 0.08 -14.61 -6.52
CA HIS A 89 0.01 -13.51 -7.48
C HIS A 89 1.04 -13.69 -8.61
N GLN A 90 2.29 -14.05 -8.28
CA GLN A 90 3.31 -14.32 -9.30
C GLN A 90 2.94 -15.51 -10.19
N ARG A 91 2.39 -16.59 -9.61
CA ARG A 91 1.88 -17.73 -10.40
C ARG A 91 0.75 -17.34 -11.34
N ALA A 92 -0.20 -16.52 -10.88
CA ALA A 92 -1.29 -16.02 -11.71
C ALA A 92 -0.79 -15.16 -12.89
N HIS A 93 0.37 -14.53 -12.73
CA HIS A 93 1.07 -13.79 -13.78
C HIS A 93 2.05 -14.64 -14.61
N ASN A 94 1.98 -15.97 -14.48
CA ASN A 94 2.83 -16.94 -15.18
C ASN A 94 4.34 -16.71 -14.97
N ASP A 95 4.73 -16.24 -13.78
CA ASP A 95 6.14 -16.13 -13.39
C ASP A 95 6.82 -17.52 -13.45
N PRO A 96 7.86 -17.72 -14.28
CA PRO A 96 8.47 -19.04 -14.48
C PRO A 96 9.05 -19.65 -13.21
N VAL A 97 9.59 -18.82 -12.31
CA VAL A 97 10.19 -19.27 -11.05
C VAL A 97 9.08 -19.74 -10.11
N ALA A 98 8.02 -18.96 -9.96
CA ALA A 98 6.88 -19.33 -9.11
C ALA A 98 6.10 -20.54 -9.65
N LEU A 99 6.16 -20.83 -10.95
CA LEU A 99 5.59 -22.03 -11.55
C LEU A 99 6.49 -23.27 -11.36
N ASN A 100 7.82 -23.09 -11.38
CA ASN A 100 8.78 -24.19 -11.26
C ASN A 100 9.08 -24.61 -9.82
N TYR A 101 8.94 -23.71 -8.86
CA TYR A 101 9.20 -23.97 -7.44
C TYR A 101 7.93 -23.83 -6.62
N THR A 102 7.70 -24.76 -5.71
CA THR A 102 6.63 -24.65 -4.70
C THR A 102 6.86 -23.48 -3.76
N PHE A 103 5.80 -23.05 -3.06
CA PHE A 103 5.93 -22.00 -2.04
C PHE A 103 6.96 -22.39 -0.96
N TYR A 104 6.92 -23.64 -0.50
CA TYR A 104 7.88 -24.14 0.49
C TYR A 104 9.34 -24.03 -0.01
N GLN A 105 9.62 -24.49 -1.24
CA GLN A 105 10.95 -24.37 -1.85
C GLN A 105 11.38 -22.90 -2.01
N THR A 106 10.45 -22.02 -2.30
CA THR A 106 10.70 -20.58 -2.42
C THR A 106 11.13 -19.98 -1.08
N ILE A 107 10.35 -20.18 -0.01
CA ILE A 107 10.66 -19.57 1.29
C ILE A 107 11.85 -20.23 2.00
N SER A 108 12.13 -21.51 1.70
CA SER A 108 13.25 -22.26 2.27
C SER A 108 14.51 -22.25 1.38
N ALA A 109 14.55 -21.42 0.34
CA ALA A 109 15.69 -21.35 -0.57
C ALA A 109 16.99 -21.06 0.20
N GLY A 110 17.92 -22.02 0.16
CA GLY A 110 19.21 -21.95 0.82
C GLY A 110 20.27 -21.25 -0.05
N PRO A 111 21.50 -21.04 0.46
CA PRO A 111 22.52 -20.21 -0.19
C PRO A 111 22.99 -20.65 -1.60
N GLN A 112 22.70 -21.89 -1.98
CA GLN A 112 23.06 -22.47 -3.28
C GLN A 112 21.90 -22.39 -4.30
N ALA A 113 20.77 -21.79 -3.93
CA ALA A 113 19.64 -21.64 -4.82
C ALA A 113 19.94 -20.64 -5.95
N PRO A 114 19.27 -20.76 -7.12
CA PRO A 114 19.40 -19.78 -8.19
C PRO A 114 19.02 -18.37 -7.72
N GLN A 115 19.71 -17.35 -8.26
CA GLN A 115 19.46 -15.95 -7.90
C GLN A 115 18.00 -15.53 -8.11
N GLU A 116 17.35 -16.04 -9.16
CA GLU A 116 15.95 -15.76 -9.46
C GLU A 116 15.01 -16.28 -8.36
N LEU A 117 15.32 -17.44 -7.77
CA LEU A 117 14.58 -17.99 -6.63
C LEU A 117 14.79 -17.14 -5.37
N HIS A 118 16.02 -16.67 -5.13
CA HIS A 118 16.30 -15.71 -4.04
C HIS A 118 15.59 -14.37 -4.21
N ASN A 119 15.43 -13.89 -5.45
CA ASN A 119 14.68 -12.69 -5.75
C ASN A 119 13.19 -12.90 -5.40
N LEU A 120 12.61 -14.02 -5.83
CA LEU A 120 11.22 -14.36 -5.49
C LEU A 120 11.03 -14.52 -3.98
N GLN A 121 11.93 -15.25 -3.30
CA GLN A 121 11.96 -15.40 -1.84
C GLN A 121 11.97 -14.05 -1.14
N SER A 122 12.87 -13.15 -1.54
CA SER A 122 12.98 -11.81 -0.96
C SER A 122 11.71 -11.00 -1.12
N ARG A 123 11.04 -11.09 -2.29
CA ARG A 123 9.78 -10.38 -2.55
C ARG A 123 8.59 -10.98 -1.79
N CYS A 124 8.63 -12.28 -1.48
CA CYS A 124 7.66 -12.93 -0.59
C CYS A 124 7.86 -12.51 0.88
N LEU A 125 9.10 -12.52 1.38
CA LEU A 125 9.38 -12.41 2.81
C LEU A 125 9.62 -10.97 3.28
N ASN A 126 10.46 -10.20 2.59
CA ASN A 126 10.93 -8.90 3.08
C ASN A 126 9.80 -7.91 3.35
N PRO A 127 8.78 -7.75 2.49
CA PRO A 127 7.71 -6.79 2.77
C PRO A 127 6.81 -7.20 3.95
N GLY A 128 6.95 -8.44 4.44
CA GLY A 128 6.32 -8.93 5.67
C GLY A 128 7.05 -8.50 6.96
N LEU A 129 8.21 -7.83 6.86
CA LEU A 129 8.97 -7.31 7.99
C LEU A 129 8.37 -5.98 8.49
N TYR A 130 7.12 -6.02 8.92
CA TYR A 130 6.31 -4.83 9.16
C TYR A 130 6.90 -3.86 10.19
N SER A 131 7.54 -4.36 11.25
CA SER A 131 8.19 -3.51 12.27
C SER A 131 9.29 -2.65 11.64
N THR A 132 10.17 -3.26 10.85
CA THR A 132 11.25 -2.56 10.15
C THR A 132 10.71 -1.48 9.21
N HIS A 133 9.63 -1.76 8.49
CA HIS A 133 9.03 -0.78 7.58
C HIS A 133 8.34 0.35 8.35
N LEU A 134 7.58 0.01 9.38
CA LEU A 134 6.86 0.99 10.21
C LEU A 134 7.83 1.94 10.94
N GLU A 135 8.95 1.43 11.45
CA GLU A 135 10.02 2.26 12.04
C GLU A 135 10.50 3.33 11.06
N ARG A 136 10.69 3.01 9.77
CA ARG A 136 11.08 4.01 8.76
C ARG A 136 10.00 5.05 8.53
N TRP A 137 8.72 4.65 8.47
CA TRP A 137 7.62 5.60 8.33
C TRP A 137 7.54 6.56 9.54
N LEU A 138 7.75 6.04 10.75
CA LEU A 138 7.75 6.82 11.99
C LEU A 138 8.90 7.82 12.11
N MET A 139 9.97 7.69 11.31
CA MET A 139 11.02 8.72 11.23
C MET A 139 10.54 10.02 10.58
N TYR A 140 9.48 9.96 9.77
CA TYR A 140 9.01 11.09 8.96
C TYR A 140 7.58 11.52 9.28
N PHE A 141 6.74 10.60 9.75
CA PHE A 141 5.36 10.87 10.14
C PHE A 141 5.15 10.56 11.62
N PRO A 142 4.51 11.45 12.40
CA PRO A 142 4.18 11.18 13.79
C PRO A 142 3.15 10.03 13.88
N PRO A 143 3.09 9.30 15.00
CA PRO A 143 2.16 8.18 15.17
C PRO A 143 0.70 8.51 14.86
N GLY A 144 0.23 9.72 15.20
CA GLY A 144 -1.14 10.16 14.92
C GLY A 144 -1.46 10.42 13.44
N GLN A 145 -0.48 10.31 12.54
CA GLN A 145 -0.65 10.35 11.09
C GLN A 145 -0.60 8.96 10.45
N ILE A 146 -0.39 7.88 11.22
CA ILE A 146 -0.33 6.51 10.70
C ILE A 146 -1.43 5.67 11.33
N LEU A 147 -2.30 5.10 10.50
CA LEU A 147 -3.30 4.13 10.91
C LEU A 147 -2.91 2.74 10.39
N ILE A 148 -2.76 1.79 11.31
CA ILE A 148 -2.62 0.37 10.98
C ILE A 148 -4.01 -0.25 10.99
N VAL A 149 -4.38 -0.86 9.88
CA VAL A 149 -5.65 -1.54 9.69
C VAL A 149 -5.41 -3.05 9.69
N ASP A 150 -6.16 -3.78 10.51
CA ASP A 150 -6.18 -5.23 10.47
C ASP A 150 -6.92 -5.69 9.21
N GLY A 151 -6.21 -6.34 8.29
CA GLY A 151 -6.76 -6.82 7.04
C GLY A 151 -7.66 -8.05 7.19
N GLN A 152 -7.53 -8.83 8.28
CA GLN A 152 -8.50 -9.87 8.60
C GLN A 152 -9.81 -9.24 9.08
N GLU A 153 -9.76 -8.24 9.97
CA GLU A 153 -10.98 -7.55 10.41
C GLU A 153 -11.65 -6.79 9.25
N LEU A 154 -10.87 -6.16 8.36
CA LEU A 154 -11.40 -5.51 7.16
C LEU A 154 -12.20 -6.48 6.27
N ARG A 155 -11.78 -7.75 6.20
CA ARG A 155 -12.49 -8.77 5.42
C ARG A 155 -13.76 -9.27 6.10
N HIS A 156 -13.75 -9.43 7.42
CA HIS A 156 -14.89 -10.00 8.16
C HIS A 156 -15.90 -8.94 8.62
N SER A 157 -15.47 -7.70 8.84
CA SER A 157 -16.27 -6.61 9.40
C SER A 157 -15.89 -5.27 8.74
N PRO A 158 -16.06 -5.15 7.41
CA PRO A 158 -15.61 -3.98 6.66
C PRO A 158 -16.23 -2.67 7.15
N SER A 159 -17.52 -2.66 7.52
CA SER A 159 -18.19 -1.45 8.00
C SER A 159 -17.55 -0.88 9.27
N SER A 160 -17.15 -1.74 10.22
CA SER A 160 -16.44 -1.34 11.46
C SER A 160 -15.08 -0.68 11.15
N ILE A 161 -14.31 -1.30 10.26
CA ILE A 161 -13.02 -0.76 9.83
C ILE A 161 -13.18 0.55 9.08
N MET A 162 -14.19 0.66 8.21
CA MET A 162 -14.47 1.91 7.52
C MET A 162 -14.88 3.01 8.49
N ASP A 163 -15.64 2.72 9.54
CA ASP A 163 -15.95 3.70 10.60
C ASP A 163 -14.69 4.17 11.37
N ASN A 164 -13.74 3.27 11.62
CA ASN A 164 -12.44 3.62 12.20
C ASN A 164 -11.64 4.55 11.25
N ILE A 165 -11.59 4.22 9.96
CA ILE A 165 -10.91 5.03 8.94
C ILE A 165 -11.55 6.43 8.85
N GLN A 166 -12.89 6.51 8.84
CA GLN A 166 -13.59 7.79 8.81
C GLN A 166 -13.26 8.67 10.02
N ARG A 167 -13.20 8.09 11.22
CA ARG A 167 -12.80 8.80 12.44
C ARG A 167 -11.35 9.27 12.37
N PHE A 168 -10.45 8.44 11.88
CA PHE A 168 -9.03 8.80 11.71
C PHE A 168 -8.81 9.95 10.71
N LEU A 169 -9.59 9.95 9.61
CA LEU A 169 -9.57 11.00 8.60
C LEU A 169 -10.34 12.27 9.02
N GLY A 170 -11.20 12.18 10.04
CA GLY A 170 -12.04 13.29 10.49
C GLY A 170 -13.19 13.60 9.52
N ILE A 171 -13.72 12.58 8.84
CA ILE A 171 -14.79 12.76 7.84
C ILE A 171 -16.10 13.14 8.53
N THR A 172 -16.69 14.25 8.10
CA THR A 172 -17.98 14.76 8.60
C THR A 172 -18.89 15.22 7.46
N PRO A 173 -20.16 14.79 7.40
CA PRO A 173 -20.78 13.77 8.25
C PRO A 173 -20.26 12.35 7.93
N PRO A 174 -20.25 11.43 8.91
CA PRO A 174 -19.86 10.05 8.66
C PRO A 174 -20.89 9.34 7.77
N LEU A 175 -20.41 8.52 6.85
CA LEU A 175 -21.22 7.61 6.03
C LEU A 175 -21.51 6.33 6.80
N ASN A 176 -22.76 5.85 6.75
CA ASN A 176 -23.12 4.57 7.35
C ASN A 176 -22.84 3.41 6.38
N TYR A 177 -21.71 2.72 6.58
CA TYR A 177 -21.29 1.60 5.74
C TYR A 177 -22.08 0.29 5.97
N THR A 178 -22.93 0.19 6.99
CA THR A 178 -23.82 -0.98 7.15
C THR A 178 -25.03 -0.95 6.21
N GLN A 179 -25.34 0.22 5.65
CA GLN A 179 -26.44 0.41 4.70
C GLN A 179 -25.96 0.54 3.24
N ALA A 180 -24.65 0.66 3.03
CA ALA A 180 -24.03 0.94 1.74
C ALA A 180 -23.25 -0.26 1.14
N LEU A 181 -23.02 -1.31 1.93
CA LEU A 181 -22.38 -2.57 1.55
C LEU A 181 -23.41 -3.70 1.64
#